data_AF-A0A1M3E3B8-F1
#
_entry.id   AF-A0A1M3E3B8-F1
#
_cell.length_a   1.000
_cell.length_b   1.000
_cell.length_c   1.000
_cell.angle_alpha   90.00
_cell.angle_beta   90.00
_cell.angle_gamma   90.00
#
_symmetry.space_group_name_H-M   'P 1'
#
loop_
_entity.id
_entity.type
_entity.pdbx_description
1 polymer ?
#
loop_
_entity_poly.entity_id
_entity_poly.type
_entity_poly.pdbx_seq_one_letter_code
_entity_poly.pdbx_strand_id
1 'polypeptide(L)'
;MKYSLVIIIFLLAACNHKAASGLPKQEAQASPAVEEKCNEERKAMLAEIIDCTQKKLSDGAVVYWSFNCDSSWLSLKNKQGSEHRLFTLDTDMLELTGRIGHVFFYEYDRTILFVNKVISGCCSPVDYYLYDKKEGTLLNYLGRAIFVSEEPKLPYFVSVTNSSYKESQEDNKVKTLSVFNLNTLNRQEIGLPKEVTEHILTTSVYPEELIRSKLINKHTLRVEIPYTVNDTTEAIYTQNIDLSRF
;
A
#
# COMPACT_ATOMS: atom_id res chain seq x y z
N MET A 1 52.87 10.35 9.94
CA MET A 1 51.42 10.11 10.08
C MET A 1 50.68 11.24 9.38
N LYS A 2 50.03 10.98 8.24
CA LYS A 2 49.21 11.94 7.51
C LYS A 2 47.75 11.55 7.75
N TYR A 3 46.98 12.41 8.42
CA TYR A 3 45.53 12.25 8.52
C TYR A 3 44.90 12.94 7.33
N SER A 4 44.30 12.15 6.43
CA SER A 4 43.39 12.68 5.40
C SER A 4 42.04 12.98 6.04
N LEU A 5 41.69 14.26 6.05
CA LEU A 5 40.37 14.75 6.40
C LEU A 5 39.41 14.40 5.25
N VAL A 6 38.50 13.45 5.46
CA VAL A 6 37.42 13.15 4.51
C VAL A 6 36.27 14.08 4.84
N ILE A 7 36.06 15.09 4.01
CA ILE A 7 34.88 15.97 4.06
C ILE A 7 33.74 15.23 3.34
N ILE A 8 32.76 14.74 4.10
CA ILE A 8 31.51 14.20 3.56
C ILE A 8 30.58 15.37 3.32
N ILE A 9 30.41 15.76 2.05
CA ILE A 9 29.42 16.75 1.62
C ILE A 9 28.08 16.02 1.51
N PHE A 10 27.18 16.22 2.47
CA PHE A 10 25.78 15.87 2.32
C PHE A 10 25.13 16.88 1.36
N LEU A 11 24.99 16.49 0.09
CA LEU A 11 24.10 17.16 -0.84
C LEU A 11 22.66 16.79 -0.46
N LEU A 12 22.04 17.62 0.39
CA LEU A 12 20.59 17.66 0.55
C LEU A 12 20.01 18.16 -0.78
N ALA A 13 19.58 17.24 -1.64
CA ALA A 13 18.74 17.57 -2.78
C ALA A 13 17.36 17.96 -2.23
N ALA A 14 17.20 19.24 -1.90
CA ALA A 14 15.91 19.83 -1.58
C ALA A 14 14.92 19.48 -2.70
N CYS A 15 13.68 19.11 -2.33
CA CYS A 15 12.62 18.78 -3.27
C CYS A 15 12.56 19.88 -4.35
N ASN A 16 12.74 19.50 -5.62
CA ASN A 16 12.90 20.47 -6.70
C ASN A 16 11.59 21.24 -6.91
N HIS A 17 11.46 22.40 -6.26
CA HIS A 17 10.37 23.33 -6.48
C HIS A 17 10.57 24.06 -7.81
N LYS A 18 10.19 23.41 -8.92
CA LYS A 18 9.84 24.15 -10.14
C LYS A 18 8.38 24.56 -10.03
N ALA A 19 8.17 25.77 -9.51
CA ALA A 19 6.89 26.47 -9.67
C ALA A 19 6.64 26.66 -11.18
N ALA A 20 5.62 25.98 -11.70
CA ALA A 20 5.13 26.21 -13.05
C ALA A 20 4.27 27.49 -13.04
N SER A 21 4.88 28.64 -13.34
CA SER A 21 4.14 29.86 -13.64
C SER A 21 3.99 30.01 -15.15
N GLY A 22 2.76 29.96 -15.67
CA GLY A 22 2.48 30.41 -17.03
C GLY A 22 1.13 29.96 -17.59
N LEU A 23 0.07 30.72 -17.34
CA LEU A 23 -0.82 31.33 -18.36
C LEU A 23 -1.98 32.09 -17.69
N PRO A 24 -2.44 33.23 -18.24
CA PRO A 24 -3.41 34.11 -17.57
C PRO A 24 -4.85 33.84 -18.03
N LYS A 25 -5.84 34.07 -17.15
CA LYS A 25 -7.06 34.85 -17.47
C LYS A 25 -8.03 35.03 -16.29
N GLN A 26 -8.42 36.29 -16.17
CA GLN A 26 -9.75 36.87 -15.89
C GLN A 26 -10.36 36.86 -14.48
N GLU A 27 -10.86 38.05 -14.17
CA GLU A 27 -11.44 38.56 -12.94
C GLU A 27 -12.73 37.85 -12.55
N ALA A 28 -12.82 37.49 -11.28
CA ALA A 28 -14.08 37.40 -10.53
C ALA A 28 -13.78 37.81 -9.07
N GLN A 29 -14.61 38.70 -8.53
CA GLN A 29 -14.46 39.32 -7.21
C GLN A 29 -14.47 38.28 -6.09
N ALA A 30 -13.44 38.30 -5.24
CA ALA A 30 -13.29 37.42 -4.09
C ALA A 30 -13.55 38.15 -2.77
N SER A 31 -14.38 37.52 -1.93
CA SER A 31 -14.47 37.71 -0.48
C SER A 31 -13.12 37.41 0.19
N PRO A 32 -12.69 38.10 1.25
CA PRO A 32 -11.39 37.88 1.87
C PRO A 32 -11.47 36.65 2.79
N ALA A 33 -11.37 35.45 2.21
CA ALA A 33 -10.90 34.29 2.97
C ALA A 33 -9.39 34.43 3.08
N VAL A 34 -8.88 34.45 4.33
CA VAL A 34 -7.45 34.53 4.64
C VAL A 34 -6.79 33.29 4.06
N GLU A 35 -6.23 33.44 2.86
CA GLU A 35 -5.29 32.51 2.27
C GLU A 35 -4.03 32.58 3.13
N GLU A 36 -3.93 31.66 4.10
CA GLU A 36 -2.73 31.54 4.93
C GLU A 36 -1.59 31.11 4.01
N LYS A 37 -0.90 32.11 3.48
CA LYS A 37 0.32 31.97 2.70
C LYS A 37 1.25 31.05 3.47
N CYS A 38 1.40 29.83 2.99
CA CYS A 38 2.35 28.87 3.52
C CYS A 38 3.73 29.51 3.64
N ASN A 39 4.07 29.83 4.89
CA ASN A 39 5.27 30.56 5.22
C ASN A 39 6.48 29.63 5.08
N GLU A 40 7.68 30.22 4.98
CA GLU A 40 8.91 29.46 4.78
C GLU A 40 9.20 28.52 5.97
N GLU A 41 8.73 28.85 7.17
CA GLU A 41 8.83 28.00 8.36
C GLU A 41 8.04 26.68 8.18
N ARG A 42 6.80 26.75 7.69
CA ARG A 42 5.99 25.56 7.41
C ARG A 42 6.64 24.70 6.32
N LYS A 43 7.18 25.31 5.25
CA LYS A 43 7.92 24.54 4.23
C LYS A 43 9.16 23.85 4.79
N ALA A 44 9.90 24.53 5.68
CA ALA A 44 11.07 23.95 6.33
C ALA A 44 10.68 22.75 7.20
N MET A 45 9.63 22.89 8.02
CA MET A 45 9.08 21.78 8.81
C MET A 45 8.65 20.60 7.92
N LEU A 46 7.91 20.87 6.84
CA LEU A 46 7.47 19.83 5.89
C LEU A 46 8.66 19.10 5.24
N ALA A 47 9.71 19.82 4.88
CA ALA A 47 10.93 19.24 4.32
C ALA A 47 11.67 18.33 5.31
N GLU A 48 11.50 18.52 6.62
CA GLU A 48 12.09 17.64 7.65
C GLU A 48 11.30 16.34 7.83
N ILE A 49 9.98 16.34 7.56
CA ILE A 49 9.12 15.18 7.79
C ILE A 49 8.77 14.40 6.51
N ILE A 50 8.77 15.04 5.34
CA ILE A 50 8.45 14.40 4.06
C ILE A 50 9.73 13.93 3.37
N ASP A 51 9.93 12.62 3.33
CA ASP A 51 11.05 12.02 2.60
C ASP A 51 10.81 12.05 1.07
N CYS A 52 11.42 13.02 0.40
CA CYS A 52 11.43 13.14 -1.07
C CYS A 52 12.45 12.21 -1.76
N THR A 53 13.11 11.30 -1.04
CA THR A 53 14.13 10.41 -1.60
C THR A 53 13.54 9.55 -2.71
N GLN A 54 14.21 9.54 -3.86
CA GLN A 54 13.80 8.72 -5.00
C GLN A 54 14.20 7.27 -4.78
N LYS A 55 13.19 6.39 -4.72
CA LYS A 55 13.38 4.94 -4.73
C LYS A 55 13.42 4.46 -6.17
N LYS A 56 14.60 4.01 -6.61
CA LYS A 56 14.80 3.44 -7.95
C LYS A 56 14.31 1.99 -8.00
N LEU A 57 13.53 1.68 -9.03
CA LEU A 57 13.01 0.35 -9.34
C LEU A 57 13.95 -0.41 -10.27
N SER A 58 13.77 -1.73 -10.37
CA SER A 58 14.65 -2.62 -11.16
C SER A 58 14.69 -2.30 -12.65
N ASP A 59 13.61 -1.75 -13.21
CA ASP A 59 13.52 -1.33 -14.61
C ASP A 59 14.06 0.09 -14.87
N GLY A 60 14.48 0.78 -13.81
CA GLY A 60 14.98 2.15 -13.84
C GLY A 60 13.93 3.23 -13.68
N ALA A 61 12.65 2.87 -13.49
CA ALA A 61 11.65 3.82 -12.99
C ALA A 61 12.00 4.28 -11.57
N VAL A 62 11.40 5.38 -11.12
CA VAL A 62 11.60 5.92 -9.77
C VAL A 62 10.26 6.26 -9.13
N VAL A 63 10.13 5.95 -7.83
CA VAL A 63 9.00 6.34 -7.00
C VAL A 63 9.48 7.35 -5.97
N TYR A 64 8.74 8.44 -5.77
CA TYR A 64 9.09 9.47 -4.80
C TYR A 64 7.89 10.29 -4.35
N TRP A 65 7.98 10.83 -3.15
CA TRP A 65 7.08 11.88 -2.69
C TRP A 65 7.51 13.25 -3.19
N SER A 66 6.54 14.11 -3.40
CA SER A 66 6.71 15.53 -3.62
C SER A 66 5.63 16.28 -2.84
N PHE A 67 5.88 17.54 -2.52
CA PHE A 67 4.90 18.35 -1.82
C PHE A 67 4.98 19.82 -2.23
N ASN A 68 3.88 20.50 -1.98
CA ASN A 68 3.81 21.95 -1.87
C ASN A 68 3.04 22.28 -0.58
N CYS A 69 2.58 23.51 -0.47
CA CYS A 69 1.87 24.01 0.69
C CYS A 69 0.46 23.45 0.87
N ASP A 70 -0.13 22.96 -0.23
CA ASP A 70 -1.53 22.58 -0.31
C ASP A 70 -1.71 21.07 -0.41
N SER A 71 -0.63 20.34 -0.71
CA SER A 71 -0.70 18.90 -0.92
C SER A 71 0.67 18.25 -0.92
N SER A 72 0.66 16.95 -0.69
CA SER A 72 1.76 16.05 -1.06
C SER A 72 1.24 14.96 -1.96
N TRP A 73 2.10 14.44 -2.82
CA TRP A 73 1.72 13.37 -3.72
C TRP A 73 2.87 12.41 -3.97
N LEU A 74 2.49 11.16 -4.20
CA LEU A 74 3.37 10.06 -4.53
C LEU A 74 3.38 9.91 -6.05
N SER A 75 4.54 10.04 -6.66
CA SER A 75 4.74 9.93 -8.10
C SER A 75 5.49 8.65 -8.46
N LEU A 76 5.11 8.07 -9.59
CA LEU A 76 5.91 7.09 -10.34
C LEU A 76 6.38 7.76 -11.63
N LYS A 77 7.69 7.87 -11.80
CA LYS A 77 8.29 8.32 -13.04
C LYS A 77 8.95 7.15 -13.76
N ASN A 78 8.44 6.81 -14.93
CA ASN A 78 8.97 5.69 -15.70
C ASN A 78 10.32 6.03 -16.35
N LYS A 79 10.97 5.02 -16.95
CA LYS A 79 12.29 5.18 -17.59
C LYS A 79 12.30 6.20 -18.74
N GLN A 80 11.17 6.38 -19.42
CA GLN A 80 11.00 7.37 -20.50
C GLN A 80 10.80 8.79 -19.96
N GLY A 81 10.62 8.95 -18.65
CA GLY A 81 10.43 10.23 -17.98
C GLY A 81 8.98 10.68 -17.86
N SER A 82 8.01 9.85 -18.27
CA SER A 82 6.58 10.09 -18.01
C SER A 82 6.33 9.92 -16.51
N GLU A 83 5.63 10.88 -15.92
CA GLU A 83 5.33 10.91 -14.49
C GLU A 83 3.84 10.72 -14.26
N HIS A 84 3.50 9.81 -13.36
CA HIS A 84 2.14 9.45 -12.99
C HIS A 84 1.98 9.64 -11.49
N ARG A 85 0.95 10.41 -11.11
CA ARG A 85 0.59 10.60 -9.70
C ARG A 85 -0.23 9.40 -9.23
N LEU A 86 0.31 8.64 -8.29
CA LEU A 86 -0.34 7.43 -7.76
C LEU A 86 -1.32 7.75 -6.62
N PHE A 87 -0.98 8.75 -5.81
CA PHE A 87 -1.73 9.11 -4.60
C PHE A 87 -1.45 10.56 -4.19
N THR A 88 -2.41 11.19 -3.51
CA THR A 88 -2.32 12.59 -3.03
C THR A 88 -2.87 12.68 -1.60
N LEU A 89 -2.24 13.49 -0.77
CA LEU A 89 -2.79 13.98 0.49
C LEU A 89 -2.96 15.50 0.38
N ASP A 90 -4.12 15.99 0.80
CA ASP A 90 -4.43 17.41 0.82
C ASP A 90 -3.83 18.12 2.05
N THR A 91 -3.98 19.45 2.12
CA THR A 91 -3.39 20.33 3.13
C THR A 91 -3.54 19.83 4.57
N ASP A 92 -4.72 19.32 4.92
CA ASP A 92 -5.06 18.90 6.29
C ASP A 92 -4.29 17.64 6.73
N MET A 93 -3.77 16.87 5.78
CA MET A 93 -3.10 15.59 6.00
C MET A 93 -1.62 15.63 5.60
N LEU A 94 -1.12 16.81 5.26
CA LEU A 94 0.22 17.01 4.71
C LEU A 94 1.33 16.59 5.68
N GLU A 95 1.13 16.78 6.98
CA GLU A 95 2.08 16.36 8.01
C GLU A 95 2.10 14.84 8.25
N LEU A 96 1.17 14.12 7.63
CA LEU A 96 1.05 12.66 7.71
C LEU A 96 1.59 11.94 6.47
N THR A 97 2.20 12.66 5.53
CA THR A 97 2.84 12.06 4.35
C THR A 97 3.85 10.98 4.73
N GLY A 98 3.79 9.84 4.04
CA GLY A 98 4.60 8.66 4.36
C GLY A 98 4.15 7.89 5.62
N ARG A 99 3.27 8.46 6.44
CA ARG A 99 2.70 7.81 7.65
C ARG A 99 1.32 7.23 7.38
N ILE A 100 0.50 7.92 6.58
CA ILE A 100 -0.82 7.46 6.12
C ILE A 100 -0.86 7.40 4.59
N GLY A 101 -1.93 6.79 4.08
CA GLY A 101 -2.11 6.62 2.64
C GLY A 101 -1.13 5.60 2.07
N HIS A 102 -0.73 5.82 0.81
CA HIS A 102 0.13 4.90 0.08
C HIS A 102 1.57 4.93 0.57
N VAL A 103 2.03 3.81 1.10
CA VAL A 103 3.42 3.56 1.48
C VAL A 103 3.95 2.44 0.58
N PHE A 104 5.07 2.70 -0.10
CA PHE A 104 5.70 1.71 -0.98
C PHE A 104 6.02 0.45 -0.19
N PHE A 105 5.64 -0.71 -0.73
CA PHE A 105 5.89 -2.01 -0.10
C PHE A 105 6.88 -2.83 -0.92
N TYR A 106 6.44 -3.43 -2.04
CA TYR A 106 7.30 -4.31 -2.86
C TYR A 106 7.13 -4.08 -4.36
N GLU A 107 8.24 -4.31 -5.08
CA GLU A 107 8.30 -4.34 -6.54
C GLU A 107 8.27 -5.79 -7.04
N TYR A 108 7.51 -6.03 -8.11
CA TYR A 108 7.52 -7.26 -8.88
C TYR A 108 7.90 -6.98 -10.34
N ASP A 109 7.97 -8.00 -11.18
CA ASP A 109 8.47 -7.88 -12.55
C ASP A 109 7.67 -6.85 -13.36
N ARG A 110 6.34 -6.86 -13.23
CA ARG A 110 5.44 -5.96 -13.98
C ARG A 110 4.68 -4.96 -13.12
N THR A 111 4.64 -5.17 -11.82
CA THR A 111 3.74 -4.44 -10.93
C THR A 111 4.46 -3.88 -9.72
N ILE A 112 3.85 -2.89 -9.09
CA ILE A 112 4.29 -2.32 -7.82
C ILE A 112 3.12 -2.42 -6.85
N LEU A 113 3.40 -2.91 -5.65
CA LEU A 113 2.42 -3.05 -4.59
C LEU A 113 2.62 -1.95 -3.55
N PHE A 114 1.55 -1.21 -3.29
CA PHE A 114 1.48 -0.21 -2.23
C PHE A 114 0.57 -0.70 -1.12
N VAL A 115 1.00 -0.42 0.11
CA VAL A 115 0.19 -0.57 1.31
C VAL A 115 -0.49 0.75 1.57
N ASN A 116 -1.79 0.74 1.86
CA ASN A 116 -2.56 1.92 2.21
C ASN A 116 -2.88 1.91 3.71
N LYS A 117 -2.31 2.87 4.45
CA LYS A 117 -2.51 3.03 5.90
C LYS A 117 -3.62 4.04 6.15
N VAL A 118 -4.70 3.61 6.80
CA VAL A 118 -5.89 4.45 7.02
C VAL A 118 -5.74 5.41 8.21
N ILE A 119 -5.08 4.98 9.28
CA ILE A 119 -4.90 5.76 10.51
C ILE A 119 -3.42 5.81 10.88
N SER A 120 -2.91 6.99 11.23
CA SER A 120 -1.58 7.11 11.83
C SER A 120 -1.61 6.59 13.28
N GLY A 121 -1.32 5.31 13.50
CA GLY A 121 -0.89 4.86 14.82
C GLY A 121 -1.52 3.60 15.42
N CYS A 122 -2.66 3.06 14.96
CA CYS A 122 -3.10 1.71 15.36
C CYS A 122 -4.36 1.20 14.62
N CYS A 123 -4.51 -0.13 14.66
CA CYS A 123 -5.77 -0.86 14.86
C CYS A 123 -6.69 -1.07 13.66
N SER A 124 -6.32 -0.56 12.49
CA SER A 124 -6.94 -0.97 11.23
C SER A 124 -5.93 -1.72 10.37
N PRO A 125 -6.28 -2.91 9.87
CA PRO A 125 -5.45 -3.60 8.90
C PRO A 125 -5.34 -2.74 7.65
N VAL A 126 -4.21 -2.91 6.97
CA VAL A 126 -3.89 -2.14 5.78
C VAL A 126 -4.48 -2.77 4.53
N ASP A 127 -4.82 -1.92 3.58
CA ASP A 127 -5.27 -2.36 2.27
C ASP A 127 -4.13 -2.34 1.25
N TYR A 128 -4.27 -3.13 0.19
CA TYR A 128 -3.24 -3.29 -0.81
C TYR A 128 -3.71 -2.81 -2.18
N TYR A 129 -2.89 -1.99 -2.84
CA TYR A 129 -3.13 -1.40 -4.14
C TYR A 129 -2.02 -1.81 -5.10
N LEU A 130 -2.40 -2.45 -6.21
CA LEU A 130 -1.49 -2.96 -7.21
C LEU A 130 -1.50 -2.06 -8.43
N TYR A 131 -0.35 -1.49 -8.77
CA TYR A 131 -0.17 -0.61 -9.92
C TYR A 131 0.67 -1.27 -11.00
N ASP A 132 0.40 -0.91 -12.25
CA ASP A 132 1.27 -1.21 -13.38
C ASP A 132 2.55 -0.39 -13.24
N LYS A 133 3.72 -1.06 -13.30
CA LYS A 133 5.01 -0.41 -13.10
C LYS A 133 5.40 0.52 -14.26
N LYS A 134 4.90 0.27 -15.47
CA LYS A 134 5.27 1.01 -16.68
C LYS A 134 4.36 2.22 -16.91
N GLU A 135 3.07 2.02 -16.73
CA GLU A 135 2.02 3.00 -17.02
C GLU A 135 1.54 3.75 -15.77
N GLY A 136 1.87 3.28 -14.56
CA GLY A 136 1.43 3.88 -13.30
C GLY A 136 -0.08 3.82 -13.08
N THR A 137 -0.79 2.98 -13.83
CA THR A 137 -2.23 2.78 -13.71
C THR A 137 -2.55 1.82 -12.57
N LEU A 138 -3.61 2.11 -11.81
CA LEU A 138 -4.11 1.18 -10.80
C LEU A 138 -4.70 -0.04 -11.52
N LEU A 139 -4.11 -1.21 -11.29
CA LEU A 139 -4.57 -2.48 -11.86
C LEU A 139 -5.65 -3.12 -11.00
N ASN A 140 -5.43 -3.16 -9.68
CA ASN A 140 -6.36 -3.76 -8.75
C ASN A 140 -6.27 -3.12 -7.35
N TYR A 141 -7.42 -2.97 -6.73
CA TYR A 141 -7.54 -2.92 -5.27
C TYR A 141 -7.68 -4.35 -4.76
N LEU A 142 -6.69 -4.82 -4.00
CA LEU A 142 -6.61 -6.21 -3.53
C LEU A 142 -7.25 -6.40 -2.14
N GLY A 143 -7.65 -5.31 -1.48
CA GLY A 143 -8.15 -5.34 -0.11
C GLY A 143 -7.07 -5.80 0.86
N ARG A 144 -7.45 -6.59 1.85
CA ARG A 144 -6.55 -7.08 2.91
C ARG A 144 -5.97 -8.44 2.60
N ALA A 145 -4.80 -8.70 3.18
CA ALA A 145 -4.05 -9.91 2.95
C ALA A 145 -4.02 -10.80 4.18
N ILE A 146 -4.08 -12.11 3.95
CA ILE A 146 -3.62 -13.15 4.87
C ILE A 146 -2.12 -13.39 4.68
N PHE A 147 -1.64 -13.24 3.44
CA PHE A 147 -0.24 -13.41 3.07
C PHE A 147 0.09 -12.52 1.88
N VAL A 148 1.23 -11.84 1.96
CA VAL A 148 1.83 -11.15 0.82
C VAL A 148 3.27 -11.61 0.75
N SER A 149 3.67 -12.14 -0.40
CA SER A 149 5.06 -12.48 -0.60
C SER A 149 5.91 -11.22 -0.72
N GLU A 150 7.07 -11.23 -0.08
CA GLU A 150 8.07 -10.16 -0.23
C GLU A 150 9.16 -10.55 -1.25
N GLU A 151 8.99 -11.70 -1.91
CA GLU A 151 9.93 -12.26 -2.87
C GLU A 151 9.39 -12.11 -4.30
N PRO A 152 10.07 -11.34 -5.20
CA PRO A 152 9.60 -11.15 -6.58
C PRO A 152 9.44 -12.46 -7.38
N LYS A 153 10.20 -13.49 -7.03
CA LYS A 153 10.15 -14.83 -7.66
C LYS A 153 8.96 -15.68 -7.20
N LEU A 154 8.27 -15.27 -6.13
CA LEU A 154 7.08 -15.91 -5.60
C LEU A 154 5.98 -14.83 -5.49
N PRO A 155 5.49 -14.25 -6.60
CA PRO A 155 4.71 -13.02 -6.59
C PRO A 155 3.24 -13.28 -6.21
N TYR A 156 2.97 -13.80 -5.01
CA TYR A 156 1.63 -14.19 -4.59
C TYR A 156 1.09 -13.33 -3.46
N PHE A 157 -0.21 -13.04 -3.60
CA PHE A 157 -1.05 -12.41 -2.61
C PHE A 157 -2.20 -13.36 -2.28
N VAL A 158 -2.43 -13.62 -1.00
CA VAL A 158 -3.52 -14.48 -0.55
C VAL A 158 -4.43 -13.70 0.39
N SER A 159 -5.73 -13.74 0.13
CA SER A 159 -6.78 -13.09 0.92
C SER A 159 -7.99 -14.00 1.09
N VAL A 160 -8.95 -13.56 1.90
CA VAL A 160 -10.29 -14.16 1.93
C VAL A 160 -11.20 -13.52 0.87
N THR A 161 -12.32 -14.16 0.54
CA THR A 161 -13.43 -13.49 -0.15
C THR A 161 -13.89 -12.27 0.66
N ASN A 162 -14.24 -11.18 -0.02
CA ASN A 162 -14.75 -9.95 0.59
C ASN A 162 -13.74 -9.20 1.50
N SER A 163 -12.43 -9.36 1.28
CA SER A 163 -11.37 -8.60 1.97
C SER A 163 -11.43 -7.07 1.75
N SER A 164 -12.37 -6.61 0.92
CA SER A 164 -12.69 -5.22 0.57
C SER A 164 -13.91 -4.67 1.33
N TYR A 165 -14.22 -5.21 2.52
CA TYR A 165 -15.47 -5.03 3.28
C TYR A 165 -16.19 -3.69 3.06
N LYS A 166 -17.41 -3.76 2.49
CA LYS A 166 -18.40 -2.68 2.59
C LYS A 166 -19.12 -2.85 3.94
N GLU A 167 -19.47 -1.76 4.60
CA GLU A 167 -19.93 -1.71 6.01
C GLU A 167 -21.16 -2.59 6.38
N SER A 168 -21.82 -3.25 5.43
CA SER A 168 -22.95 -4.16 5.70
C SER A 168 -22.50 -5.52 6.23
N GLN A 169 -22.80 -5.79 7.50
CA GLN A 169 -22.38 -6.97 8.28
C GLN A 169 -22.84 -8.34 7.72
N GLU A 170 -23.88 -8.41 6.90
CA GLU A 170 -24.51 -9.70 6.52
C GLU A 170 -23.77 -10.48 5.42
N ASP A 171 -22.87 -9.85 4.65
CA ASP A 171 -22.11 -10.49 3.56
C ASP A 171 -20.64 -10.81 3.92
N ASN A 172 -20.24 -10.63 5.18
CA ASN A 172 -18.85 -10.74 5.62
C ASN A 172 -18.37 -12.19 5.89
N LYS A 173 -19.15 -13.19 5.48
CA LYS A 173 -18.75 -14.60 5.65
C LYS A 173 -17.60 -14.94 4.71
N VAL A 174 -16.49 -15.37 5.28
CA VAL A 174 -15.35 -15.92 4.54
C VAL A 174 -15.77 -17.25 3.92
N LYS A 175 -15.78 -17.33 2.58
CA LYS A 175 -16.20 -18.52 1.82
C LYS A 175 -15.05 -19.19 1.09
N THR A 176 -14.14 -18.39 0.56
CA THR A 176 -13.02 -18.84 -0.26
C THR A 176 -11.73 -18.16 0.18
N LEU A 177 -10.61 -18.84 -0.03
CA LEU A 177 -9.30 -18.21 -0.08
C LEU A 177 -9.02 -17.82 -1.53
N SER A 178 -8.63 -16.58 -1.76
CA SER A 178 -8.21 -16.11 -3.07
C SER A 178 -6.70 -16.10 -3.16
N VAL A 179 -6.16 -16.76 -4.17
CA VAL A 179 -4.73 -16.75 -4.52
C VAL A 179 -4.59 -15.90 -5.77
N PHE A 180 -3.88 -14.79 -5.64
CA PHE A 180 -3.66 -13.81 -6.69
C PHE A 180 -2.18 -13.73 -7.06
N ASN A 181 -1.86 -13.95 -8.32
CA ASN A 181 -0.51 -13.79 -8.84
C ASN A 181 -0.29 -12.32 -9.25
N LEU A 182 0.57 -11.63 -8.53
CA LEU A 182 0.86 -10.19 -8.68
C LEU A 182 1.57 -9.86 -9.98
N ASN A 183 2.19 -10.84 -10.63
CA ASN A 183 2.78 -10.67 -11.95
C ASN A 183 1.77 -10.95 -13.05
N THR A 184 1.07 -12.09 -13.03
CA THR A 184 0.17 -12.52 -14.12
C THR A 184 -1.23 -11.90 -14.05
N LEU A 185 -1.60 -11.35 -12.89
CA LEU A 185 -2.93 -10.86 -12.55
C LEU A 185 -4.01 -11.96 -12.50
N ASN A 186 -3.59 -13.23 -12.54
CA ASN A 186 -4.50 -14.36 -12.43
C ASN A 186 -4.95 -14.52 -10.99
N ARG A 187 -6.26 -14.73 -10.82
CA ARG A 187 -6.90 -15.04 -9.55
C ARG A 187 -7.45 -16.45 -9.61
N GLN A 188 -7.20 -17.23 -8.57
CA GLN A 188 -7.87 -18.51 -8.35
C GLN A 188 -8.47 -18.52 -6.95
N GLU A 189 -9.56 -19.26 -6.78
CA GLU A 189 -10.26 -19.38 -5.52
C GLU A 189 -10.25 -20.82 -5.02
N ILE A 190 -10.05 -20.97 -3.73
CA ILE A 190 -10.06 -22.25 -3.02
C ILE A 190 -11.25 -22.20 -2.07
N GLY A 191 -12.27 -23.02 -2.34
CA GLY A 191 -13.44 -23.14 -1.49
C GLY A 191 -13.09 -23.68 -0.10
N LEU A 192 -13.67 -23.10 0.94
CA LEU A 192 -13.56 -23.61 2.30
C LEU A 192 -14.72 -24.57 2.62
N PRO A 193 -14.51 -25.56 3.51
CA PRO A 193 -15.59 -26.42 3.96
C PRO A 193 -16.70 -25.62 4.63
N LYS A 194 -17.95 -26.05 4.41
CA LYS A 194 -19.15 -25.37 4.93
C LYS A 194 -19.06 -25.13 6.44
N GLU A 195 -18.64 -26.15 7.20
CA GLU A 195 -18.44 -26.10 8.66
C GLU A 195 -17.48 -24.98 9.09
N VAL A 196 -16.43 -24.70 8.30
CA VAL A 196 -15.49 -23.62 8.57
C VAL A 196 -16.16 -22.28 8.25
N THR A 197 -16.83 -22.16 7.10
CA THR A 197 -17.45 -20.90 6.67
C THR A 197 -18.63 -20.45 7.53
N GLU A 198 -19.36 -21.38 8.15
CA GLU A 198 -20.50 -21.09 9.03
C GLU A 198 -20.07 -20.70 10.45
N HIS A 199 -18.86 -21.12 10.85
CA HIS A 199 -18.39 -20.97 12.22
C HIS A 199 -16.99 -20.37 12.38
N ILE A 200 -16.44 -19.75 11.34
CA ILE A 200 -15.25 -18.92 11.48
C ILE A 200 -15.49 -17.95 12.64
N LEU A 201 -14.49 -17.79 13.51
CA LEU A 201 -14.58 -16.86 14.62
C LEU A 201 -14.83 -15.45 14.06
N THR A 202 -16.08 -14.99 14.04
CA THR A 202 -16.46 -13.64 13.59
C THR A 202 -16.33 -12.60 14.70
N THR A 203 -15.57 -12.93 15.76
CA THR A 203 -15.34 -12.02 16.89
C THR A 203 -14.51 -10.79 16.47
N SER A 204 -13.83 -10.86 15.31
CA SER A 204 -13.16 -9.73 14.67
C SER A 204 -13.97 -9.20 13.48
N VAL A 205 -13.98 -7.87 13.33
CA VAL A 205 -14.45 -7.18 12.12
C VAL A 205 -13.55 -7.52 10.91
N TYR A 206 -12.36 -8.06 11.16
CA TYR A 206 -11.31 -8.36 10.17
C TYR A 206 -10.86 -9.83 10.30
N PRO A 207 -11.54 -10.77 9.61
CA PRO A 207 -11.20 -12.19 9.63
C PRO A 207 -9.74 -12.49 9.27
N GLU A 208 -9.11 -11.70 8.40
CA GLU A 208 -7.70 -11.89 8.03
C GLU A 208 -6.74 -11.79 9.21
N GLU A 209 -7.09 -11.03 10.26
CA GLU A 209 -6.26 -10.89 11.46
C GLU A 209 -6.30 -12.14 12.35
N LEU A 210 -7.34 -12.96 12.23
CA LEU A 210 -7.49 -14.22 12.97
C LEU A 210 -6.85 -15.40 12.23
N ILE A 211 -6.72 -15.28 10.90
CA ILE A 211 -6.15 -16.33 10.06
C ILE A 211 -4.62 -16.24 10.11
N ARG A 212 -3.99 -17.36 10.47
CA ARG A 212 -2.53 -17.45 10.50
C ARG A 212 -2.03 -18.01 9.19
N SER A 213 -0.91 -17.50 8.71
CA SER A 213 -0.26 -18.02 7.51
C SER A 213 1.24 -18.11 7.67
N LYS A 214 1.85 -19.13 7.04
CA LYS A 214 3.29 -19.32 7.03
C LYS A 214 3.74 -20.12 5.81
N LEU A 215 4.79 -19.66 5.15
CA LEU A 215 5.51 -20.48 4.18
C LEU A 215 6.23 -21.62 4.92
N ILE A 216 5.81 -22.85 4.67
CA ILE A 216 6.43 -24.04 5.27
C ILE A 216 7.57 -24.59 4.39
N ASN A 217 7.58 -24.21 3.11
CA ASN A 217 8.69 -24.37 2.18
C ASN A 217 8.59 -23.29 1.09
N LYS A 218 9.44 -23.35 0.05
CA LYS A 218 9.50 -22.33 -1.02
C LYS A 218 8.20 -22.10 -1.80
N HIS A 219 7.30 -23.08 -1.85
CA HIS A 219 6.09 -22.99 -2.68
C HIS A 219 4.81 -23.31 -1.90
N THR A 220 4.90 -23.87 -0.69
CA THR A 220 3.73 -24.23 0.09
C THR A 220 3.46 -23.22 1.18
N LEU A 221 2.35 -22.50 1.05
CA LEU A 221 1.78 -21.67 2.09
C LEU A 221 0.81 -22.50 2.93
N ARG A 222 1.07 -22.60 4.23
CA ARG A 222 0.09 -23.12 5.19
C ARG A 222 -0.78 -21.97 5.68
N VAL A 223 -2.08 -22.15 5.62
CA VAL A 223 -3.10 -21.25 6.15
C VAL A 223 -3.87 -21.98 7.24
N GLU A 224 -3.94 -21.40 8.43
CA GLU A 224 -4.61 -21.94 9.61
C GLU A 224 -5.77 -21.01 9.98
N ILE A 225 -6.99 -21.53 9.89
CA ILE A 225 -8.23 -20.79 10.09
C ILE A 225 -8.89 -21.29 11.37
N PRO A 226 -8.94 -20.49 12.44
CA PRO A 226 -9.64 -20.87 13.65
C PRO A 226 -11.17 -20.74 13.46
N TYR A 227 -11.91 -21.74 13.94
CA TYR A 227 -13.38 -21.77 13.86
C TYR A 227 -13.98 -22.47 15.08
N THR A 228 -15.24 -22.16 15.37
CA THR A 228 -16.00 -22.70 16.50
C THR A 228 -16.74 -23.97 16.09
N VAL A 229 -16.55 -25.08 16.81
CA VAL A 229 -17.31 -26.32 16.57
C VAL A 229 -18.63 -26.29 17.35
N ASN A 230 -18.61 -25.71 18.54
CA ASN A 230 -19.77 -25.43 19.41
C ASN A 230 -19.39 -24.30 20.38
N ASP A 231 -20.34 -23.79 21.17
CA ASP A 231 -20.17 -22.63 22.07
C ASP A 231 -18.94 -22.66 23.01
N THR A 232 -18.29 -23.82 23.18
CA THR A 232 -17.15 -23.99 24.08
C THR A 232 -15.92 -24.62 23.42
N THR A 233 -16.01 -25.07 22.17
CA THR A 233 -14.96 -25.82 21.49
C THR A 233 -14.49 -25.09 20.24
N GLU A 234 -13.21 -24.73 20.23
CA GLU A 234 -12.52 -24.17 19.06
C GLU A 234 -11.69 -25.26 18.35
N ALA A 235 -11.63 -25.18 17.04
CA ALA A 235 -10.80 -26.02 16.19
C ALA A 235 -10.03 -25.17 15.16
N ILE A 236 -9.03 -25.78 14.52
CA ILE A 236 -8.22 -25.13 13.49
C ILE A 236 -8.36 -25.93 12.20
N TYR A 237 -8.90 -25.29 11.17
CA TYR A 237 -8.84 -25.82 9.81
C TYR A 237 -7.50 -25.44 9.18
N THR A 238 -6.81 -26.42 8.58
CA THR A 238 -5.51 -26.19 7.92
C THR A 238 -5.64 -26.41 6.43
N GLN A 239 -5.29 -25.39 5.65
CA GLN A 239 -5.16 -25.46 4.19
C GLN A 239 -3.70 -25.30 3.80
N ASN A 240 -3.14 -26.28 3.09
CA ASN A 240 -1.87 -26.12 2.40
C ASN A 240 -2.13 -25.70 0.95
N ILE A 241 -1.55 -24.58 0.53
CA ILE A 241 -1.67 -24.02 -0.81
C ILE A 241 -0.32 -24.16 -1.50
N ASP A 242 -0.27 -24.94 -2.57
CA ASP A 242 0.92 -25.06 -3.42
C ASP A 242 0.92 -23.93 -4.47
N LEU A 243 1.61 -22.83 -4.14
CA LEU A 243 1.73 -21.63 -4.95
C LEU A 243 2.40 -21.87 -6.32
N SER A 244 3.09 -23.01 -6.51
CA SER A 244 3.69 -23.33 -7.82
C SER A 244 2.66 -23.75 -8.89
N ARG A 245 1.42 -24.02 -8.48
CA ARG A 245 0.33 -24.45 -9.37
C ARG A 245 -0.50 -23.31 -9.97
N PHE A 246 -0.16 -22.06 -9.63
CA PHE A 246 -0.95 -20.86 -9.92
C PHE A 246 -0.26 -19.91 -10.92
#